data_AF-A0A091FH58-F1
#
_entry.id   AF-A0A091FH58-F1
#
_cell.length_a   1.000
_cell.length_b   1.000
_cell.length_c   1.000
_cell.angle_alpha   90.00
_cell.angle_beta   90.00
_cell.angle_gamma   90.00
#
_symmetry.space_group_name_H-M   'P 1'
#
loop_
_entity.id
_entity.type
_entity.pdbx_description
1 polymer ?
#
loop_
_entity_poly.entity_id
_entity_poly.type
_entity_poly.pdbx_seq_one_letter_code
_entity_poly.pdbx_strand_id
1 'polypeptide(L)'
;GIVSLVSLAVLSYERYSTLTLCHKRSDDYRKALLAVGGSWIYSLLWTVPPLLGWSSYGIEGAGTSCSVRWSSESAESTSYIICLFIFCLVVPVMVMMYCYGRLLYLVKQVGKTHKNAARKREYHVLFMVITTVICYLVCWIPYGVIALLATFGKPGVVTPVTSIIPSILAKSSTVCNPIIYILMNKQVR
;
A
#
# COMPACT_ATOMS: atom_id res chain seq x y z
N GLY A 1 4.85 6.45 0.53
CA GLY A 1 4.42 5.04 0.69
C GLY A 1 2.98 4.94 1.12
N ILE A 2 2.69 5.30 2.38
CA ILE A 2 1.38 5.08 3.04
C ILE A 2 0.21 5.70 2.27
N VAL A 3 0.29 7.00 1.90
CA VAL A 3 -0.77 7.68 1.11
C VAL A 3 -1.11 6.87 -0.15
N SER A 4 -0.09 6.39 -0.86
CA SER A 4 -0.28 5.64 -2.10
C SER A 4 -0.98 4.30 -1.85
N LEU A 5 -0.59 3.55 -0.83
CA LEU A 5 -1.19 2.24 -0.52
C LEU A 5 -2.64 2.39 -0.06
N VAL A 6 -2.90 3.36 0.81
CA VAL A 6 -4.25 3.65 1.31
C VAL A 6 -5.14 4.14 0.17
N SER A 7 -4.63 5.00 -0.72
CA SER A 7 -5.37 5.46 -1.89
C SER A 7 -5.75 4.30 -2.83
N LEU A 8 -4.86 3.32 -3.02
CA LEU A 8 -5.15 2.10 -3.78
C LEU A 8 -6.24 1.28 -3.08
N ALA A 9 -6.17 1.09 -1.76
CA ALA A 9 -7.19 0.37 -1.00
C ALA A 9 -8.57 1.04 -1.07
N VAL A 10 -8.62 2.38 -0.96
CA VAL A 10 -9.86 3.16 -1.13
C VAL A 10 -10.42 3.00 -2.55
N LEU A 11 -9.57 3.09 -3.57
CA LEU A 11 -9.98 2.88 -4.97
C LEU A 11 -10.52 1.46 -5.19
N SER A 12 -9.93 0.44 -4.56
CA SER A 12 -10.42 -0.94 -4.60
C SER A 12 -11.82 -1.06 -3.97
N TYR A 13 -12.02 -0.42 -2.83
CA TYR A 13 -13.29 -0.41 -2.13
C TYR A 13 -14.39 0.31 -2.92
N GLU A 14 -14.10 1.49 -3.48
CA GLU A 14 -15.06 2.23 -4.31
C GLU A 14 -15.50 1.43 -5.53
N ARG A 15 -14.57 0.74 -6.20
CA ARG A 15 -14.88 -0.14 -7.33
C ARG A 15 -15.76 -1.31 -6.92
N TYR A 16 -15.43 -1.97 -5.82
CA TYR A 16 -16.25 -3.04 -5.26
C TYR A 16 -17.66 -2.52 -4.92
N SER A 17 -17.77 -1.41 -4.19
CA SER A 17 -19.04 -0.80 -3.81
C SER A 17 -19.91 -0.44 -5.02
N THR A 18 -19.32 0.21 -6.04
CA THR A 18 -20.03 0.62 -7.26
C THR A 18 -20.62 -0.58 -8.01
N LEU A 19 -19.88 -1.69 -8.08
CA LEU A 19 -20.29 -2.89 -8.82
C LEU A 19 -21.24 -3.80 -8.05
N THR A 20 -21.27 -3.73 -6.72
CA THR A 20 -22.06 -4.63 -5.86
C THR A 20 -23.31 -3.99 -5.28
N LEU A 21 -23.23 -2.72 -4.89
CA LEU A 21 -24.30 -2.02 -4.18
C LEU A 21 -25.18 -1.20 -5.13
N CYS A 22 -25.00 -1.35 -6.46
CA CYS A 22 -25.70 -0.56 -7.48
C CYS A 22 -25.73 0.94 -7.13
N HIS A 23 -24.65 1.44 -6.54
CA HIS A 23 -24.55 2.86 -6.25
C HIS A 23 -24.56 3.56 -7.60
N LYS A 24 -25.61 4.35 -7.90
CA LYS A 24 -25.62 5.21 -9.08
C LYS A 24 -24.27 5.91 -9.10
N ARG A 25 -23.56 5.81 -10.23
CA ARG A 25 -22.34 6.58 -10.50
C ARG A 25 -22.75 8.05 -10.60
N SER A 26 -23.13 8.66 -9.47
CA SER A 26 -23.11 10.11 -9.36
C SER A 26 -21.64 10.47 -9.31
N ASP A 27 -21.25 11.39 -10.17
CA ASP A 27 -19.91 11.96 -10.19
C ASP A 27 -19.76 12.85 -8.95
N ASP A 28 -19.69 12.20 -7.81
CA ASP A 28 -19.76 12.85 -6.51
C ASP A 28 -18.34 13.25 -6.16
N TYR A 29 -17.90 14.35 -6.76
CA TYR A 29 -16.59 14.97 -6.49
C TYR A 29 -16.32 15.10 -4.99
N ARG A 30 -17.39 15.26 -4.18
CA ARG A 30 -17.31 15.26 -2.72
C ARG A 30 -16.79 13.94 -2.14
N LYS A 31 -17.23 12.78 -2.66
CA LYS A 31 -16.74 11.46 -2.22
C LYS A 31 -15.27 11.27 -2.57
N ALA A 32 -14.87 11.64 -3.80
CA ALA A 32 -13.47 11.62 -4.22
C ALA A 32 -12.60 12.55 -3.35
N LEU A 33 -13.07 13.76 -3.05
CA LEU A 33 -12.37 14.71 -2.20
C LEU A 33 -12.23 14.19 -0.76
N LEU A 34 -13.28 13.58 -0.21
CA LEU A 34 -13.25 12.95 1.12
C LEU A 34 -12.30 11.74 1.15
N ALA A 35 -12.28 10.92 0.10
CA ALA A 35 -11.37 9.78 -0.04
C ALA A 35 -9.90 10.23 -0.06
N VAL A 36 -9.60 11.28 -0.84
CA VAL A 36 -8.25 11.87 -0.91
C VAL A 36 -7.88 12.48 0.45
N GLY A 37 -8.73 13.35 0.99
CA GLY A 37 -8.49 14.00 2.29
C GLY A 37 -8.31 12.98 3.42
N GLY A 38 -9.15 11.95 3.46
CA GLY A 38 -9.05 10.85 4.42
C GLY A 38 -7.74 10.06 4.28
N SER A 39 -7.28 9.79 3.05
CA SER A 39 -5.99 9.11 2.81
C SER A 39 -4.80 9.92 3.31
N TRP A 40 -4.84 11.25 3.14
CA TRP A 40 -3.83 12.16 3.68
C TRP A 40 -3.86 12.21 5.20
N ILE A 41 -5.03 12.43 5.80
CA ILE A 41 -5.19 12.46 7.27
C ILE A 41 -4.72 11.16 7.89
N TYR A 42 -5.12 10.01 7.32
CA TYR A 42 -4.69 8.69 7.79
C TYR A 42 -3.17 8.53 7.70
N SER A 43 -2.54 9.03 6.63
CA SER A 43 -1.09 8.95 6.49
C SER A 43 -0.38 9.83 7.51
N LEU A 44 -0.88 11.05 7.74
CA LEU A 44 -0.34 11.96 8.75
C LEU A 44 -0.47 11.39 10.16
N LEU A 45 -1.60 10.75 10.46
CA LEU A 45 -1.84 10.06 11.73
C LEU A 45 -0.72 9.07 12.06
N TRP A 46 -0.19 8.36 11.05
CA TRP A 46 0.86 7.38 11.24
C TRP A 46 2.27 7.94 11.06
N THR A 47 2.48 9.05 10.34
CA THR A 47 3.84 9.60 10.13
C THR A 47 4.24 10.69 11.13
N VAL A 48 3.28 11.34 11.79
CA VAL A 48 3.55 12.40 12.79
C VAL A 48 3.96 11.87 14.18
N PRO A 49 3.47 10.73 14.70
CA PRO A 49 3.78 10.28 16.07
C PRO A 49 5.28 10.21 16.43
N PRO A 50 6.21 9.80 15.53
CA PRO A 50 7.65 9.85 15.85
C PRO A 50 8.23 11.25 16.04
N LEU A 51 7.54 12.29 15.59
CA LEU A 51 7.89 13.69 15.86
C LEU A 51 7.41 14.15 17.24
N LEU A 52 6.43 13.45 17.81
CA LEU A 52 5.79 13.76 19.10
C LEU A 52 6.27 12.84 20.23
N GLY A 53 7.25 11.97 19.96
CA GLY A 53 7.89 11.09 20.95
C GLY A 53 7.47 9.62 20.90
N TRP A 54 6.51 9.23 20.06
CA TRP A 54 6.18 7.82 19.84
C TRP A 54 7.05 7.25 18.72
N SER A 55 8.21 6.68 19.12
CA SER A 55 9.36 6.37 18.26
C SER A 55 10.17 7.62 17.85
N SER A 56 11.11 7.48 16.91
CA SER A 56 11.96 8.56 16.40
C SER A 56 12.37 8.33 14.95
N TYR A 57 12.62 9.42 14.22
CA TYR A 57 13.30 9.38 12.94
C TYR A 57 14.81 9.46 13.15
N GLY A 58 15.56 8.70 12.36
CA GLY A 58 17.01 8.68 12.40
C GLY A 58 17.62 8.33 11.06
N ILE A 59 18.94 8.42 10.99
CA ILE A 59 19.71 8.07 9.80
C ILE A 59 19.74 6.54 9.65
N GLU A 60 19.56 6.05 8.42
CA GLU A 60 19.57 4.62 8.09
C GLU A 60 20.73 4.24 7.13
N GLY A 61 21.15 2.96 7.18
CA GLY A 61 22.09 2.38 6.22
C GLY A 61 23.47 3.03 6.19
N ALA A 62 23.90 3.52 5.02
CA ALA A 62 25.21 4.16 4.79
C ALA A 62 25.32 5.59 5.35
N GLY A 63 24.28 6.13 6.00
CA GLY A 63 24.32 7.50 6.49
C GLY A 63 23.68 8.53 5.56
N THR A 64 23.09 8.10 4.44
CA THR A 64 22.64 8.98 3.34
C THR A 64 21.13 9.14 3.23
N SER A 65 20.35 8.43 4.05
CA SER A 65 18.90 8.54 4.09
C SER A 65 18.39 8.51 5.52
N CYS A 66 17.18 9.02 5.73
CA CYS A 66 16.48 8.99 7.01
C CYS A 66 15.25 8.10 6.92
N SER A 67 14.96 7.42 8.03
CA SER A 67 13.73 6.65 8.22
C SER A 67 13.42 6.52 9.72
N VAL A 68 12.36 5.78 10.06
CA VAL A 68 12.07 5.42 11.46
C VAL A 68 13.25 4.63 12.01
N ARG A 69 13.61 4.88 13.27
CA ARG A 69 14.73 4.20 13.93
C ARG A 69 14.33 2.78 14.32
N TRP A 70 14.66 1.82 13.45
CA TRP A 70 14.30 0.40 13.64
C TRP A 70 15.09 -0.33 14.73
N SER A 71 16.29 0.16 15.07
CA SER A 71 17.23 -0.47 16.01
C SER A 71 17.07 -0.01 17.47
N SER A 72 16.03 0.76 17.78
CA SER A 72 15.75 1.19 19.15
C SER A 72 15.02 0.09 19.90
N GLU A 73 15.56 -0.33 21.05
CA GLU A 73 14.96 -1.36 21.92
C GLU A 73 13.88 -0.79 22.87
N SER A 74 13.50 0.48 22.73
CA SER A 74 12.45 1.05 23.59
C SER A 74 11.07 0.48 23.22
N ALA A 75 10.27 0.18 24.25
CA ALA A 75 8.90 -0.34 24.07
C ALA A 75 8.02 0.58 23.19
N GLU A 76 8.25 1.90 23.27
CA GLU A 76 7.58 2.90 22.43
C GLU A 76 7.94 2.74 20.95
N SER A 77 9.21 2.51 20.63
CA SER A 77 9.65 2.29 19.25
C SER A 77 9.13 0.97 18.71
N THR A 78 9.24 -0.11 19.49
CA THR A 78 8.77 -1.43 19.08
C THR A 78 7.26 -1.45 18.85
N SER A 79 6.47 -0.87 19.76
CA SER A 79 5.01 -0.79 19.61
C SER A 79 4.60 -0.01 18.36
N TYR A 80 5.23 1.15 18.13
CA TYR A 80 4.99 1.96 16.92
C TYR A 80 5.31 1.19 15.63
N ILE A 81 6.44 0.48 15.59
CA ILE A 81 6.85 -0.32 14.42
C ILE A 81 5.81 -1.41 14.14
N ILE A 82 5.36 -2.15 15.17
CA ILE A 82 4.30 -3.16 15.02
C ILE A 82 3.02 -2.52 14.48
N CYS A 83 2.60 -1.37 15.02
CA CYS A 83 1.43 -0.64 14.54
C CYS A 83 1.58 -0.23 13.07
N LEU A 84 2.73 0.28 12.63
CA LEU A 84 2.97 0.61 11.24
C LEU A 84 2.80 -0.60 10.31
N PHE A 85 3.37 -1.75 10.65
CA PHE A 85 3.20 -2.96 9.83
C PHE A 85 1.74 -3.41 9.76
N ILE A 86 1.02 -3.40 10.89
CA ILE A 86 -0.38 -3.86 10.92
C ILE A 86 -1.26 -2.88 10.15
N PHE A 87 -1.24 -1.60 10.53
CA PHE A 87 -2.19 -0.62 10.03
C PHE A 87 -1.78 -0.02 8.69
N CYS A 88 -0.48 0.15 8.41
CA CYS A 88 -0.03 0.76 7.16
C CYS A 88 0.39 -0.25 6.08
N LEU A 89 0.40 -1.55 6.36
CA LEU A 89 0.70 -2.58 5.37
C LEU A 89 -0.37 -3.68 5.35
N VAL A 90 -0.56 -4.42 6.46
CA VAL A 90 -1.44 -5.60 6.49
C VAL A 90 -2.90 -5.21 6.23
N VAL A 91 -3.44 -4.24 6.96
CA VAL A 91 -4.85 -3.84 6.83
C VAL A 91 -5.19 -3.35 5.40
N PRO A 92 -4.43 -2.41 4.80
CA PRO A 92 -4.68 -1.98 3.41
C PRO A 92 -4.61 -3.14 2.41
N VAL A 93 -3.62 -4.04 2.55
CA VAL A 93 -3.49 -5.21 1.68
C VAL A 93 -4.67 -6.17 1.83
N MET A 94 -5.12 -6.42 3.06
CA MET A 94 -6.28 -7.27 3.32
C MET A 94 -7.57 -6.67 2.74
N VAL A 95 -7.77 -5.35 2.85
CA VAL A 95 -8.91 -4.66 2.24
C VAL A 95 -8.90 -4.82 0.72
N MET A 96 -7.74 -4.64 0.08
CA MET A 96 -7.59 -4.83 -1.36
C MET A 96 -7.91 -6.28 -1.77
N MET A 97 -7.31 -7.27 -1.10
CA MET A 97 -7.53 -8.69 -1.38
C MET A 97 -9.00 -9.09 -1.19
N TYR A 98 -9.66 -8.60 -0.14
CA TYR A 98 -11.08 -8.82 0.10
C TYR A 98 -11.96 -8.22 -1.01
N CYS A 99 -11.78 -6.93 -1.31
CA CYS A 99 -12.59 -6.23 -2.31
C CYS A 99 -12.47 -6.89 -3.69
N TYR A 100 -11.24 -7.24 -4.09
CA TYR A 100 -10.99 -7.89 -5.38
C TYR A 100 -11.40 -9.36 -5.44
N GLY A 101 -11.23 -10.11 -4.35
CA GLY A 101 -11.72 -11.49 -4.25
C GLY A 101 -13.24 -11.56 -4.42
N ARG A 102 -13.96 -10.66 -3.74
CA ARG A 102 -15.42 -10.53 -3.89
C ARG A 102 -15.82 -10.05 -5.29
N LEU A 103 -15.08 -9.11 -5.86
CA LEU A 103 -15.31 -8.64 -7.23
C LEU A 103 -15.19 -9.79 -8.24
N LEU A 104 -14.12 -10.60 -8.13
CA LEU A 104 -13.91 -11.79 -8.96
C LEU A 104 -15.03 -12.81 -8.82
N TYR A 105 -15.46 -13.06 -7.60
CA TYR A 105 -16.56 -13.98 -7.32
C TYR A 105 -17.84 -13.55 -8.04
N LEU A 106 -18.19 -12.26 -7.95
CA LEU A 106 -19.37 -11.70 -8.61
C LEU A 106 -19.27 -11.71 -10.13
N VAL A 107 -18.11 -11.35 -10.68
CA VAL A 107 -17.85 -11.41 -12.13
C VAL A 107 -17.93 -12.84 -12.67
N LYS A 108 -17.57 -13.85 -11.86
CA LYS A 108 -17.77 -15.27 -12.21
C LYS A 108 -19.24 -15.67 -12.14
N GLN A 109 -19.98 -15.25 -11.13
CA GLN A 109 -21.39 -15.58 -10.93
C GLN A 109 -22.31 -14.95 -12.00
N VAL A 110 -22.07 -13.69 -12.35
CA VAL A 110 -22.84 -12.93 -13.35
C VAL A 110 -22.39 -13.23 -14.80
N GLY A 111 -21.28 -13.96 -14.95
CA GLY A 111 -20.61 -14.27 -16.22
C GLY A 111 -21.37 -15.20 -17.18
N LYS A 112 -22.61 -15.59 -16.89
CA LYS A 112 -23.47 -16.36 -17.80
C LYS A 112 -24.30 -15.48 -18.75
N THR A 113 -24.40 -14.16 -18.53
CA THR A 113 -25.39 -13.31 -19.25
C THR A 113 -24.83 -11.98 -19.80
N HIS A 114 -23.70 -11.45 -19.31
CA HIS A 114 -23.20 -10.12 -19.72
C HIS A 114 -22.14 -10.11 -20.84
N LYS A 115 -22.19 -9.06 -21.69
CA LYS A 115 -21.29 -8.80 -22.83
C LYS A 115 -19.80 -8.93 -22.45
N ASN A 116 -19.06 -9.75 -23.19
CA ASN A 116 -17.62 -10.05 -23.01
C ASN A 116 -16.73 -8.80 -22.81
N ALA A 117 -17.07 -7.64 -23.39
CA ALA A 117 -16.27 -6.42 -23.31
C ALA A 117 -16.24 -5.76 -21.92
N ALA A 118 -17.37 -5.68 -21.22
CA ALA A 118 -17.42 -5.09 -19.87
C ALA A 118 -16.64 -5.95 -18.87
N ARG A 119 -16.83 -7.28 -18.97
CA ARG A 119 -16.09 -8.27 -18.19
C ARG A 119 -14.57 -8.19 -18.42
N LYS A 120 -14.14 -8.02 -19.67
CA LYS A 120 -12.72 -7.86 -20.02
C LYS A 120 -12.11 -6.59 -19.42
N ARG A 121 -12.87 -5.49 -19.36
CA ARG A 121 -12.45 -4.25 -18.70
C ARG A 121 -12.23 -4.46 -17.20
N GLU A 122 -13.16 -5.13 -16.51
CA GLU A 122 -13.02 -5.39 -15.06
C GLU A 122 -11.84 -6.31 -14.73
N TYR A 123 -11.63 -7.38 -15.51
CA TYR A 123 -10.44 -8.23 -15.35
C TYR A 123 -9.14 -7.48 -15.61
N HIS A 124 -9.12 -6.54 -16.55
CA HIS A 124 -7.95 -5.72 -16.82
C HIS A 124 -7.62 -4.79 -15.64
N VAL A 125 -8.63 -4.11 -15.10
CA VAL A 125 -8.49 -3.26 -13.90
C VAL A 125 -8.00 -4.09 -12.71
N LEU A 126 -8.57 -5.27 -12.51
CA LEU A 126 -8.14 -6.19 -11.47
C LEU A 126 -6.67 -6.58 -11.66
N PHE A 127 -6.28 -6.96 -12.88
CA PHE A 127 -4.91 -7.32 -13.20
C PHE A 127 -3.94 -6.16 -12.92
N MET A 128 -4.31 -4.93 -13.29
CA MET A 128 -3.54 -3.74 -12.96
C MET A 128 -3.30 -3.63 -11.46
N VAL A 129 -4.36 -3.79 -10.65
CA VAL A 129 -4.24 -3.57 -9.21
C VAL A 129 -3.48 -4.70 -8.54
N ILE A 130 -3.71 -5.97 -8.91
CA ILE A 130 -2.91 -7.10 -8.44
C ILE A 130 -1.43 -6.86 -8.77
N THR A 131 -1.13 -6.41 -9.99
CA THR A 131 0.25 -6.08 -10.40
C THR A 131 0.83 -4.97 -9.53
N THR A 132 0.07 -3.92 -9.22
CA THR A 132 0.50 -2.84 -8.33
C THR A 132 0.76 -3.33 -6.90
N VAL A 133 -0.12 -4.18 -6.35
CA VAL A 133 0.05 -4.78 -5.02
C VAL A 133 1.29 -5.66 -4.97
N ILE A 134 1.51 -6.50 -5.98
CA ILE A 134 2.70 -7.34 -6.08
C ILE A 134 3.96 -6.48 -6.18
N CYS A 135 4.00 -5.45 -7.04
CA CYS A 135 5.15 -4.55 -7.15
C CYS A 135 5.44 -3.87 -5.80
N TYR A 136 4.40 -3.39 -5.13
CA TYR A 136 4.53 -2.77 -3.82
C TYR A 136 5.09 -3.76 -2.77
N LEU A 137 4.54 -4.97 -2.68
CA LEU A 137 5.02 -6.00 -1.75
C LEU A 137 6.46 -6.41 -2.04
N VAL A 138 6.81 -6.64 -3.30
CA VAL A 138 8.19 -6.97 -3.72
C VAL A 138 9.15 -5.83 -3.34
N CYS A 139 8.72 -4.57 -3.46
CA CYS A 139 9.54 -3.44 -3.08
C CYS A 139 9.68 -3.26 -1.55
N TRP A 140 8.60 -3.50 -0.80
CA TRP A 140 8.52 -3.16 0.63
C TRP A 140 8.86 -4.31 1.57
N ILE A 141 8.59 -5.57 1.20
CA ILE A 141 8.86 -6.74 2.05
C ILE A 141 10.34 -6.82 2.42
N PRO A 142 11.32 -6.69 1.49
CA PRO A 142 12.73 -6.78 1.85
C PRO A 142 13.12 -5.74 2.92
N TYR A 143 12.63 -4.51 2.78
CA TYR A 143 12.88 -3.46 3.75
C TYR A 143 12.21 -3.77 5.09
N GLY A 144 10.99 -4.27 5.05
CA GLY A 144 10.24 -4.64 6.23
C GLY A 144 10.89 -5.78 7.01
N VAL A 145 11.43 -6.79 6.32
CA VAL A 145 12.18 -7.89 6.94
C VAL A 145 13.43 -7.36 7.64
N ILE A 146 14.19 -6.48 7.00
CA ILE A 146 15.38 -5.87 7.64
C ILE A 146 14.99 -5.00 8.84
N ALA A 147 13.89 -4.24 8.75
CA ALA A 147 13.38 -3.47 9.88
C ALA A 147 13.00 -4.39 11.06
N LEU A 148 12.27 -5.48 10.81
CA LEU A 148 11.92 -6.45 11.86
C LEU A 148 13.15 -7.16 12.43
N LEU A 149 14.14 -7.49 11.61
CA LEU A 149 15.42 -8.05 12.08
C LEU A 149 16.22 -7.03 12.89
N ALA A 150 16.14 -5.73 12.57
CA ALA A 150 16.76 -4.68 13.36
C ALA A 150 16.05 -4.48 14.71
N THR A 151 14.74 -4.71 14.78
CA THR A 151 13.93 -4.53 15.99
C THR A 151 13.92 -5.75 16.91
N PHE A 152 13.88 -6.97 16.36
CA PHE A 152 13.73 -8.21 17.12
C PHE A 152 14.91 -9.19 16.98
N GLY A 153 15.81 -8.95 16.02
CA GLY A 153 16.95 -9.81 15.77
C GLY A 153 18.13 -9.53 16.70
N LYS A 154 19.18 -10.36 16.57
CA LYS A 154 20.40 -10.19 17.37
C LYS A 154 21.17 -8.93 16.91
N PRO A 155 21.81 -8.20 17.85
CA PRO A 155 22.72 -7.12 17.49
C PRO A 155 23.80 -7.60 16.51
N GLY A 156 24.07 -6.82 15.46
CA GLY A 156 25.09 -7.12 14.44
C GLY A 156 24.62 -7.93 13.23
N VAL A 157 23.37 -8.40 13.19
CA VAL A 157 22.80 -9.11 12.00
C VAL A 157 22.54 -8.14 10.84
N VAL A 158 22.23 -6.88 11.14
CA VAL A 158 21.91 -5.86 10.15
C VAL A 158 23.16 -5.06 9.81
N THR A 159 23.74 -5.33 8.63
CA THR A 159 24.86 -4.57 8.08
C THR A 159 24.38 -3.36 7.26
N PRO A 160 25.25 -2.37 6.98
CA PRO A 160 24.90 -1.23 6.12
C PRO A 160 24.45 -1.69 4.73
N VAL A 161 25.15 -2.64 4.09
CA VAL A 161 24.83 -3.14 2.74
C VAL A 161 23.45 -3.81 2.71
N THR A 162 23.15 -4.65 3.72
CA THR A 162 21.85 -5.32 3.85
C THR A 162 20.71 -4.34 4.14
N SER A 163 20.99 -3.12 4.59
CA SER A 163 19.98 -2.08 4.85
C SER A 163 19.75 -1.16 3.64
N ILE A 164 20.81 -0.86 2.87
CA ILE A 164 20.75 0.11 1.76
C ILE A 164 19.93 -0.44 0.60
N ILE A 165 20.20 -1.66 0.14
CA ILE A 165 19.54 -2.23 -1.05
C ILE A 165 18.02 -2.30 -0.83
N PRO A 166 17.52 -2.85 0.29
CA PRO A 166 16.08 -2.89 0.55
C PRO A 166 15.46 -1.50 0.74
N SER A 167 16.19 -0.55 1.35
CA SER A 167 15.71 0.83 1.51
C SER A 167 15.51 1.52 0.16
N ILE A 168 16.48 1.42 -0.75
CA ILE A 168 16.38 1.98 -2.10
C ILE A 168 15.21 1.34 -2.86
N LEU A 169 15.07 0.02 -2.77
CA LEU A 169 13.99 -0.71 -3.42
C LEU A 169 12.61 -0.31 -2.89
N ALA A 170 12.46 -0.09 -1.59
CA ALA A 170 11.22 0.40 -1.01
C ALA A 170 10.88 1.82 -1.47
N LYS A 171 11.88 2.71 -1.59
CA LYS A 171 11.69 4.10 -2.05
C LYS A 171 11.34 4.15 -3.55
N SER A 172 11.93 3.27 -4.37
CA SER A 172 11.66 3.19 -5.81
C SER A 172 10.28 2.63 -6.15
N SER A 173 9.56 2.02 -5.18
CA SER A 173 8.20 1.49 -5.37
C SER A 173 7.21 2.54 -5.90
N THR A 174 7.47 3.82 -5.64
CA THR A 174 6.64 4.93 -6.12
C THR A 174 6.59 5.02 -7.64
N VAL A 175 7.65 4.55 -8.32
CA VAL A 175 7.77 4.51 -9.78
C VAL A 175 6.96 3.35 -10.39
N CYS A 176 6.71 2.26 -9.64
CA CYS A 176 5.85 1.16 -10.10
C CYS A 176 4.46 1.68 -10.50
N ASN A 177 3.88 2.60 -9.71
CA ASN A 177 2.49 2.98 -9.89
C ASN A 177 2.26 3.66 -11.26
N PRO A 178 2.95 4.76 -11.63
CA PRO A 178 2.79 5.37 -12.94
C PRO A 178 3.09 4.41 -14.11
N ILE A 179 4.13 3.58 -14.00
CA ILE A 179 4.49 2.61 -15.06
C ILE A 179 3.34 1.63 -15.31
N ILE A 180 2.78 1.04 -14.24
CA ILE A 180 1.66 0.12 -14.35
C ILE A 180 0.44 0.85 -14.91
N TYR A 181 0.14 2.06 -14.45
CA TYR A 181 -0.99 2.83 -14.97
C TYR A 181 -0.82 3.22 -16.44
N ILE A 182 0.36 3.62 -16.90
CA ILE A 182 0.62 4.02 -18.29
C ILE A 182 0.59 2.80 -19.22
N LEU A 183 1.30 1.74 -18.87
CA LEU A 183 1.40 0.54 -19.72
C LEU A 183 0.07 -0.21 -19.81
N MET A 184 -0.72 -0.16 -18.74
CA MET A 184 -1.95 -0.94 -18.62
C MET A 184 -3.22 -0.10 -18.68
N ASN A 185 -3.18 1.22 -18.89
CA ASN A 185 -4.38 1.98 -19.19
C ASN A 185 -4.46 2.34 -20.68
N LYS A 186 -5.31 1.61 -21.43
CA LYS A 186 -5.57 1.87 -22.85
C LYS A 186 -6.22 3.23 -23.16
N GLN A 187 -6.66 4.00 -22.15
CA GLN A 187 -7.14 5.37 -22.36
C GLN A 187 -6.02 6.42 -22.27
N VAL A 188 -4.86 6.05 -21.73
CA VAL A 188 -3.69 6.96 -21.55
C VAL A 188 -2.62 6.71 -22.62
N ARG A 189 -2.63 5.51 -23.23
CA ARG A 189 -1.85 5.17 -24.43
C ARG A 189 -2.68 5.39 -25.69
#